data_AF-A0A7S3K5V4-F1
#
_entry.id   AF-A0A7S3K5V4-F1
#
_cell.length_a   1.000
_cell.length_b   1.000
_cell.length_c   1.000
_cell.angle_alpha   90.00
_cell.angle_beta   90.00
_cell.angle_gamma   90.00
#
_symmetry.space_group_name_H-M   'P 1'
#
loop_
_entity.id
_entity.type
_entity.pdbx_description
1 polymer ?
#
loop_
_entity_poly.entity_id
_entity_poly.type
_entity_poly.pdbx_seq_one_letter_code
_entity_poly.pdbx_strand_id
1 'polypeptide(L)'
;SRADKVVDEDAISIKLLKDQGAIVFVKGNIAEACLTIHTENRIWGEAKNPRDQNRTTGGSSGGDAALVSCGASPFAICTDFGGSIRIPALFNGMYGFLPTPERHSVDGISCYTKYDSVHTKLFRPCIGPIAKSPEDILELMKILDSSKARAYDKLVPEVPFDQELYDYTLKKKLRIGVIKNIDDIITLEKDSLNAYEDSKEAFIKGGHEIVEFEFTELFQFVINCLDILNNEGLPLVFDEMFEKGDALNA
;
A
#
# COMPACT_ATOMS: atom_id res chain seq x y z
N SER A 1 3.77 23.90 3.42
CA SER A 1 2.75 22.85 3.72
C SER A 1 1.66 22.94 2.68
N ARG A 2 1.02 21.82 2.29
CA ARG A 2 -0.11 21.81 1.34
C ARG A 2 -1.48 21.75 2.05
N ALA A 3 -1.52 21.95 3.38
CA ALA A 3 -2.74 21.77 4.20
C ALA A 3 -3.94 22.56 3.69
N ASP A 4 -3.72 23.81 3.26
CA ASP A 4 -4.78 24.71 2.79
C ASP A 4 -4.93 24.74 1.27
N LYS A 5 -4.21 23.86 0.54
CA LYS A 5 -4.31 23.76 -0.91
C LYS A 5 -5.46 22.86 -1.29
N VAL A 6 -6.50 23.47 -1.86
CA VAL A 6 -7.61 22.76 -2.50
C VAL A 6 -7.22 22.46 -3.94
N VAL A 7 -7.40 21.21 -4.37
CA VAL A 7 -7.22 20.81 -5.77
C VAL A 7 -8.52 21.00 -6.54
N ASP A 8 -8.44 21.42 -7.79
CA ASP A 8 -9.61 21.69 -8.63
C ASP A 8 -10.21 20.42 -9.26
N GLU A 9 -9.42 19.34 -9.32
CA GLU A 9 -9.82 18.08 -9.92
C GLU A 9 -9.63 16.89 -8.97
N ASP A 10 -10.55 15.94 -9.06
CA ASP A 10 -10.41 14.63 -8.43
C ASP A 10 -9.32 13.80 -9.12
N ALA A 11 -8.57 13.03 -8.32
CA ALA A 11 -7.73 11.95 -8.84
C ALA A 11 -8.56 10.91 -9.60
N ILE A 12 -7.97 10.24 -10.59
CA ILE A 12 -8.70 9.28 -11.44
C ILE A 12 -9.30 8.13 -10.62
N SER A 13 -8.58 7.64 -9.60
CA SER A 13 -9.11 6.63 -8.68
C SER A 13 -10.39 7.09 -7.96
N ILE A 14 -10.47 8.38 -7.62
CA ILE A 14 -11.65 8.98 -6.98
C ILE A 14 -12.77 9.18 -8.00
N LYS A 15 -12.47 9.60 -9.23
CA LYS A 15 -13.45 9.70 -10.33
C LYS A 15 -14.13 8.34 -10.57
N LEU A 16 -13.36 7.26 -10.69
CA LEU A 16 -13.87 5.90 -10.88
C LEU A 16 -14.80 5.44 -9.74
N LEU A 17 -14.49 5.79 -8.49
CA LEU A 17 -15.35 5.48 -7.34
C LEU A 17 -16.66 6.28 -7.37
N LYS A 18 -16.58 7.58 -7.65
CA LYS A 18 -17.76 8.44 -7.79
C LYS A 18 -18.66 8.02 -8.94
N ASP A 19 -18.09 7.54 -10.05
CA ASP A 19 -18.84 6.99 -11.19
C ASP A 19 -19.66 5.75 -10.80
N GLN A 20 -19.30 5.05 -9.71
CA GLN A 20 -20.06 3.94 -9.13
C GLN A 20 -20.97 4.38 -7.98
N GLY A 21 -21.11 5.68 -7.74
CA GLY A 21 -21.96 6.24 -6.69
C GLY A 21 -21.31 6.35 -5.31
N ALA A 22 -20.00 6.13 -5.20
CA ALA A 22 -19.31 6.31 -3.92
C ALA A 22 -19.29 7.78 -3.48
N ILE A 23 -19.41 8.01 -2.17
CA ILE A 23 -19.34 9.35 -1.56
C ILE A 23 -18.02 9.49 -0.83
N VAL A 24 -17.21 10.48 -1.24
CA VAL A 24 -15.97 10.83 -0.53
C VAL A 24 -16.31 11.82 0.58
N PHE A 25 -16.09 11.44 1.84
CA PHE A 25 -16.53 12.21 2.99
C PHE A 25 -15.43 12.55 4.00
N VAL A 26 -14.27 11.88 3.92
CA VAL A 26 -13.13 12.10 4.84
C VAL A 26 -11.81 11.78 4.14
N LYS A 27 -10.72 12.41 4.61
CA LYS A 27 -9.34 12.05 4.26
C LYS A 27 -8.63 11.60 5.53
N GLY A 28 -8.03 10.42 5.52
CA GLY A 28 -7.22 9.94 6.64
C GLY A 28 -5.97 10.79 6.86
N ASN A 29 -5.48 10.81 8.10
CA ASN A 29 -4.17 11.37 8.40
C ASN A 29 -3.06 10.52 7.76
N ILE A 30 -1.97 11.17 7.35
CA ILE A 30 -0.80 10.52 6.72
C ILE A 30 0.47 10.82 7.51
N ALA A 31 1.45 9.94 7.40
CA ALA A 31 2.81 10.22 7.85
C ALA A 31 3.39 11.46 7.16
N GLU A 32 4.26 12.22 7.83
CA GLU A 32 4.93 13.37 7.24
C GLU A 32 5.65 12.99 5.93
N ALA A 33 5.29 13.71 4.86
CA ALA A 33 5.72 13.45 3.47
C ALA A 33 5.46 12.03 2.92
N CYS A 34 4.71 11.18 3.63
CA CYS A 34 4.54 9.75 3.34
C CYS A 34 5.85 8.92 3.38
N LEU A 35 6.89 9.40 4.06
CA LEU A 35 8.23 8.80 4.05
C LEU A 35 8.56 7.98 5.31
N THR A 36 7.58 7.71 6.16
CA THR A 36 7.75 6.89 7.37
C THR A 36 6.56 5.95 7.60
N ILE A 37 6.83 4.87 8.35
CA ILE A 37 5.88 3.83 8.73
C ILE A 37 5.10 4.16 10.01
N HIS A 38 5.30 5.37 10.57
CA HIS A 38 4.52 5.90 11.68
C HIS A 38 3.71 7.11 11.22
N THR A 39 2.39 7.06 11.37
CA THR A 39 1.50 8.13 10.90
C THR A 39 1.46 9.27 11.92
N GLU A 40 2.43 10.17 11.80
CA GLU A 40 2.53 11.41 12.56
C GLU A 40 2.99 12.54 11.62
N ASN A 41 2.46 13.74 11.83
CA ASN A 41 2.97 14.95 11.19
C ASN A 41 2.70 16.19 12.05
N ARG A 42 3.40 17.28 11.75
CA ARG A 42 3.32 18.54 12.51
C ARG A 42 2.02 19.32 12.35
N ILE A 43 1.14 18.93 11.43
CA ILE A 43 -0.10 19.65 11.11
C ILE A 43 -1.27 19.06 11.90
N TRP A 44 -1.43 17.74 11.84
CA TRP A 44 -2.56 17.01 12.42
C TRP A 44 -2.18 16.13 13.61
N GLY A 45 -0.88 16.05 13.93
CA GLY A 45 -0.36 15.19 14.99
C GLY A 45 -0.34 13.71 14.61
N GLU A 46 -0.36 12.86 15.62
CA GLU A 46 -0.24 11.41 15.50
C GLU A 46 -1.61 10.72 15.34
N ALA A 47 -1.72 9.80 14.38
CA ALA A 47 -2.86 8.90 14.27
C ALA A 47 -2.72 7.72 15.24
N LYS A 48 -3.67 7.58 16.17
CA LYS A 48 -3.68 6.54 17.20
C LYS A 48 -4.39 5.26 16.75
N ASN A 49 -3.84 4.10 17.12
CA ASN A 49 -4.42 2.82 16.76
C ASN A 49 -5.73 2.59 17.53
N PRO A 50 -6.87 2.34 16.86
CA PRO A 50 -8.15 2.19 17.55
C PRO A 50 -8.22 1.01 18.54
N ARG A 51 -7.35 0.00 18.39
CA ARG A 51 -7.30 -1.14 19.32
C ARG A 51 -6.47 -0.83 20.57
N ASP A 52 -5.45 0.01 20.47
CA ASP A 52 -4.56 0.41 21.57
C ASP A 52 -3.89 1.74 21.23
N GLN A 53 -4.30 2.82 21.92
CA GLN A 53 -3.79 4.18 21.63
C GLN A 53 -2.31 4.38 21.97
N ASN A 54 -1.67 3.42 22.66
CA ASN A 54 -0.22 3.45 22.89
C ASN A 54 0.56 2.78 21.74
N ARG A 55 -0.13 2.30 20.70
CA ARG A 55 0.48 1.66 19.53
C ARG A 55 0.29 2.50 18.29
N THR A 56 1.26 2.38 17.39
CA THR A 56 1.23 2.98 16.06
C THR A 56 0.09 2.38 15.20
N THR A 57 -0.49 3.22 14.34
CA THR A 57 -1.41 2.81 13.27
C THR A 57 -0.68 2.20 12.07
N GLY A 58 0.66 2.20 12.07
CA GLY A 58 1.46 1.95 10.87
C GLY A 58 1.42 3.17 9.95
N GLY A 59 1.99 3.05 8.75
CA GLY A 59 2.09 4.18 7.84
C GLY A 59 2.62 3.82 6.46
N SER A 60 2.50 4.72 5.49
CA SER A 60 2.08 6.12 5.68
C SER A 60 0.57 6.36 5.78
N SER A 61 -0.27 5.40 5.37
CA SER A 61 -1.75 5.53 5.37
C SER A 61 -2.42 5.07 6.68
N GLY A 62 -1.82 5.38 7.83
CA GLY A 62 -2.31 4.88 9.13
C GLY A 62 -3.64 5.49 9.56
N GLY A 63 -3.94 6.75 9.18
CA GLY A 63 -5.22 7.38 9.48
C GLY A 63 -6.38 6.72 8.73
N ASP A 64 -6.17 6.39 7.46
CA ASP A 64 -7.15 5.66 6.65
C ASP A 64 -7.41 4.26 7.21
N ALA A 65 -6.36 3.51 7.55
CA ALA A 65 -6.49 2.19 8.14
C ALA A 65 -7.18 2.22 9.52
N ALA A 66 -6.93 3.27 10.32
CA ALA A 66 -7.61 3.47 11.61
C ALA A 66 -9.11 3.75 11.42
N LEU A 67 -9.48 4.60 10.45
CA LEU A 67 -10.89 4.87 10.13
C LEU A 67 -11.64 3.60 9.68
N VAL A 68 -11.00 2.78 8.84
CA VAL A 68 -11.59 1.51 8.42
C VAL A 68 -11.70 0.55 9.60
N SER A 69 -10.65 0.40 10.39
CA SER A 69 -10.64 -0.59 11.48
C SER A 69 -11.65 -0.31 12.59
N CYS A 70 -11.87 0.96 12.93
CA CYS A 70 -12.91 1.36 13.89
C CYS A 70 -14.33 1.40 13.29
N GLY A 71 -14.48 1.15 11.98
CA GLY A 71 -15.77 1.14 11.29
C GLY A 71 -16.32 2.52 10.93
N ALA A 72 -15.51 3.57 11.01
CA ALA A 72 -15.87 4.90 10.55
C ALA A 72 -15.92 5.01 9.01
N SER A 73 -15.20 4.13 8.30
CA SER A 73 -15.29 3.96 6.86
C SER A 73 -15.39 2.47 6.48
N PRO A 74 -16.14 2.09 5.42
CA PRO A 74 -16.16 0.70 4.96
C PRO A 74 -14.83 0.28 4.31
N PHE A 75 -14.14 1.21 3.64
CA PHE A 75 -12.87 1.00 2.98
C PHE A 75 -12.07 2.30 2.90
N ALA A 76 -10.81 2.20 2.45
CA ALA A 76 -10.00 3.35 2.08
C ALA A 76 -9.18 3.06 0.81
N ILE A 77 -8.84 4.12 0.10
CA ILE A 77 -7.96 4.09 -1.07
C ILE A 77 -6.65 4.73 -0.67
N CYS A 78 -5.60 3.94 -0.71
CA CYS A 78 -4.30 4.30 -0.17
C CYS A 78 -3.23 4.15 -1.25
N THR A 79 -2.01 4.61 -0.93
CA THR A 79 -0.85 4.45 -1.81
C THR A 79 0.23 3.61 -1.15
N ASP A 80 0.97 2.84 -1.95
CA ASP A 80 2.07 2.00 -1.45
C ASP A 80 3.26 2.08 -2.39
N PHE A 81 4.40 2.39 -1.78
CA PHE A 81 5.73 2.39 -2.39
C PHE A 81 6.63 1.39 -1.66
N GLY A 82 6.72 1.51 -0.33
CA GLY A 82 7.55 0.66 0.53
C GLY A 82 6.78 -0.13 1.59
N GLY A 83 5.44 -0.20 1.49
CA GLY A 83 4.58 -0.88 2.45
C GLY A 83 3.40 -0.04 2.96
N SER A 84 3.15 1.14 2.40
CA SER A 84 2.19 2.11 2.96
C SER A 84 0.71 1.71 2.88
N ILE A 85 0.35 0.64 2.17
CA ILE A 85 -0.95 -0.04 2.29
C ILE A 85 -0.85 -1.21 3.27
N ARG A 86 0.18 -2.06 3.07
CA ARG A 86 0.32 -3.35 3.75
C ARG A 86 0.62 -3.21 5.25
N ILE A 87 1.52 -2.29 5.62
CA ILE A 87 1.92 -2.03 7.01
C ILE A 87 0.75 -1.50 7.85
N PRO A 88 0.04 -0.42 7.47
CA PRO A 88 -1.08 0.04 8.27
C PRO A 88 -2.26 -0.94 8.24
N ALA A 89 -2.48 -1.69 7.16
CA ALA A 89 -3.45 -2.78 7.15
C ALA A 89 -3.10 -3.85 8.21
N LEU A 90 -1.85 -4.31 8.25
CA LEU A 90 -1.36 -5.28 9.25
C LEU A 90 -1.57 -4.77 10.68
N PHE A 91 -1.14 -3.54 10.98
CA PHE A 91 -1.17 -3.00 12.36
C PHE A 91 -2.59 -2.72 12.86
N ASN A 92 -3.54 -2.52 11.95
CA ASN A 92 -4.96 -2.36 12.28
C ASN A 92 -5.77 -3.66 12.08
N GLY A 93 -5.11 -4.76 11.70
CA GLY A 93 -5.69 -6.07 11.42
C GLY A 93 -6.78 -6.04 10.35
N MET A 94 -6.50 -5.36 9.24
CA MET A 94 -7.33 -5.21 8.05
C MET A 94 -6.67 -5.92 6.86
N TYR A 95 -7.39 -6.05 5.75
CA TYR A 95 -6.83 -6.49 4.48
C TYR A 95 -6.33 -5.26 3.71
N GLY A 96 -5.12 -5.34 3.16
CA GLY A 96 -4.54 -4.31 2.30
C GLY A 96 -3.90 -4.95 1.08
N PHE A 97 -4.26 -4.48 -0.11
CA PHE A 97 -3.77 -5.05 -1.36
C PHE A 97 -2.92 -4.05 -2.13
N LEU A 98 -1.68 -4.44 -2.44
CA LEU A 98 -0.78 -3.72 -3.33
C LEU A 98 -0.89 -4.34 -4.73
N PRO A 99 -1.50 -3.65 -5.70
CA PRO A 99 -1.54 -4.14 -7.08
C PRO A 99 -0.17 -4.10 -7.73
N THR A 100 -0.06 -4.74 -8.89
CA THR A 100 1.09 -4.58 -9.78
C THR A 100 1.32 -3.09 -10.07
N PRO A 101 2.57 -2.62 -10.07
CA PRO A 101 2.90 -1.27 -10.52
C PRO A 101 2.29 -0.96 -11.90
N GLU A 102 1.87 0.28 -12.09
CA GLU A 102 1.18 0.77 -13.30
C GLU A 102 -0.21 0.14 -13.56
N ARG A 103 -0.71 -0.76 -12.70
CA ARG A 103 -2.07 -1.30 -12.88
C ARG A 103 -3.14 -0.22 -12.79
N HIS A 104 -3.01 0.73 -11.88
CA HIS A 104 -3.97 1.83 -11.74
C HIS A 104 -3.34 3.16 -12.14
N SER A 105 -4.15 4.09 -12.66
CA SER A 105 -3.68 5.45 -12.93
C SER A 105 -3.38 6.14 -11.62
N VAL A 106 -2.23 6.80 -11.53
CA VAL A 106 -1.83 7.63 -10.39
C VAL A 106 -2.10 9.11 -10.62
N ASP A 107 -2.79 9.46 -11.71
CA ASP A 107 -3.07 10.86 -12.03
C ASP A 107 -3.96 11.52 -10.96
N GLY A 108 -3.61 12.76 -10.63
CA GLY A 108 -4.20 13.53 -9.53
C GLY A 108 -3.73 13.11 -8.12
N ILE A 109 -2.81 12.16 -7.99
CA ILE A 109 -2.19 11.84 -6.70
C ILE A 109 -0.99 12.77 -6.42
N SER A 110 -0.98 13.34 -5.22
CA SER A 110 0.16 14.09 -4.72
C SER A 110 1.29 13.16 -4.26
N CYS A 111 2.50 13.38 -4.80
CA CYS A 111 3.73 12.75 -4.33
C CYS A 111 4.71 13.81 -3.78
N TYR A 112 5.67 13.36 -2.97
CA TYR A 112 6.76 14.20 -2.45
C TYR A 112 7.79 14.55 -3.54
N THR A 113 7.91 13.71 -4.58
CA THR A 113 8.77 13.93 -5.76
C THR A 113 7.93 14.00 -7.03
N LYS A 114 8.51 14.55 -8.12
CA LYS A 114 7.89 14.54 -9.44
C LYS A 114 7.74 13.10 -9.93
N TYR A 115 6.60 12.79 -10.53
CA TYR A 115 6.30 11.45 -11.02
C TYR A 115 7.27 10.94 -12.11
N ASP A 116 7.94 11.84 -12.83
CA ASP A 116 8.97 11.49 -13.83
C ASP A 116 10.40 11.37 -13.26
N SER A 117 10.58 11.58 -11.95
CA SER A 117 11.91 11.51 -11.33
C SER A 117 12.53 10.11 -11.47
N VAL A 118 13.86 10.04 -11.35
CA VAL A 118 14.59 8.76 -11.38
C VAL A 118 14.05 7.81 -10.30
N HIS A 119 13.72 8.33 -9.11
CA HIS A 119 13.16 7.56 -8.00
C HIS A 119 11.82 6.89 -8.35
N THR A 120 10.89 7.65 -8.94
CA THR A 120 9.57 7.12 -9.31
C THR A 120 9.61 6.24 -10.56
N LYS A 121 10.63 6.39 -11.43
CA LYS A 121 10.87 5.49 -12.56
C LYS A 121 11.43 4.13 -12.15
N LEU A 122 12.22 4.07 -11.08
CA LEU A 122 12.76 2.82 -10.53
C LEU A 122 11.73 2.07 -9.67
N PHE A 123 10.93 2.81 -8.89
CA PHE A 123 9.90 2.25 -8.02
C PHE A 123 8.63 3.11 -8.12
N ARG A 124 7.60 2.57 -8.78
CA ARG A 124 6.36 3.32 -8.99
C ARG A 124 5.40 3.18 -7.81
N PRO A 125 4.89 4.28 -7.24
CA PRO A 125 3.83 4.21 -6.25
C PRO A 125 2.59 3.58 -6.87
N CYS A 126 1.93 2.72 -6.11
CA CYS A 126 0.72 2.03 -6.52
C CYS A 126 -0.46 2.52 -5.71
N ILE A 127 -1.66 2.49 -6.29
CA ILE A 127 -2.91 2.72 -5.58
C ILE A 127 -3.54 1.38 -5.27
N GLY A 128 -3.97 1.18 -4.04
CA GLY A 128 -4.73 -0.01 -3.68
C GLY A 128 -5.64 0.20 -2.48
N PRO A 129 -6.58 -0.73 -2.27
CA PRO A 129 -7.56 -0.62 -1.20
C PRO A 129 -7.05 -1.18 0.14
N ILE A 130 -7.59 -0.62 1.22
CA ILE A 130 -7.68 -1.25 2.54
C ILE A 130 -9.16 -1.48 2.85
N ALA A 131 -9.51 -2.69 3.30
CA ALA A 131 -10.87 -3.06 3.65
C ALA A 131 -10.94 -4.15 4.72
N LYS A 132 -12.16 -4.48 5.18
CA LYS A 132 -12.40 -5.46 6.25
C LYS A 132 -12.48 -6.91 5.77
N SER A 133 -12.65 -7.13 4.46
CA SER A 133 -12.79 -8.46 3.88
C SER A 133 -12.05 -8.57 2.54
N PRO A 134 -11.61 -9.77 2.13
CA PRO A 134 -11.05 -9.98 0.80
C PRO A 134 -12.09 -9.75 -0.30
N GLU A 135 -13.38 -9.92 -0.03
CA GLU A 135 -14.47 -9.63 -0.96
C GLU A 135 -14.57 -8.12 -1.25
N ASP A 136 -14.44 -7.27 -0.23
CA ASP A 136 -14.43 -5.82 -0.40
C ASP A 136 -13.18 -5.38 -1.19
N ILE A 137 -12.03 -5.98 -0.93
CA ILE A 137 -10.80 -5.75 -1.72
C ILE A 137 -11.06 -6.08 -3.19
N LEU A 138 -11.65 -7.24 -3.47
CA LEU A 138 -11.97 -7.67 -4.83
C LEU A 138 -12.89 -6.67 -5.55
N GLU A 139 -13.96 -6.23 -4.89
CA GLU A 139 -14.90 -5.28 -5.48
C GLU A 139 -14.23 -3.93 -5.79
N LEU A 140 -13.43 -3.42 -4.85
CA LEU A 140 -12.67 -2.19 -5.06
C LEU A 140 -11.66 -2.33 -6.22
N MET A 141 -11.02 -3.48 -6.36
CA MET A 141 -10.11 -3.76 -7.48
C MET A 141 -10.84 -3.80 -8.84
N LYS A 142 -12.11 -4.24 -8.87
CA LYS A 142 -12.95 -4.17 -10.08
C LYS A 142 -13.42 -2.75 -10.38
N ILE A 143 -13.61 -1.90 -9.37
CA ILE A 143 -13.95 -0.49 -9.56
C ILE A 143 -12.74 0.28 -10.10
N LEU A 144 -11.56 0.06 -9.53
CA LEU A 144 -10.30 0.69 -9.93
C LEU A 144 -9.69 0.14 -11.22
N ASP A 145 -10.40 -0.76 -11.90
CA ASP A 145 -9.96 -1.44 -13.11
C ASP A 145 -9.33 -0.50 -14.14
N SER A 146 -8.14 -0.88 -14.61
CA SER A 146 -7.30 -0.08 -15.51
C SER A 146 -7.96 0.20 -16.87
N SER A 147 -8.80 -0.73 -17.35
CA SER A 147 -9.56 -0.55 -18.59
C SER A 147 -10.60 0.58 -18.45
N LYS A 148 -11.18 0.77 -17.27
CA LYS A 148 -12.09 1.89 -16.97
C LYS A 148 -11.32 3.21 -16.85
N ALA A 149 -10.13 3.16 -16.24
CA ALA A 149 -9.26 4.33 -16.12
C ALA A 149 -8.84 4.92 -17.48
N ARG A 150 -8.81 4.12 -18.57
CA ARG A 150 -8.51 4.60 -19.94
C ARG A 150 -9.48 5.62 -20.49
N ALA A 151 -10.66 5.78 -19.90
CA ALA A 151 -11.54 6.91 -20.21
C ALA A 151 -10.87 8.26 -19.89
N TYR A 152 -10.01 8.29 -18.87
CA TYR A 152 -9.40 9.48 -18.29
C TYR A 152 -7.88 9.57 -18.53
N ASP A 153 -7.17 8.43 -18.49
CA ASP A 153 -5.72 8.34 -18.68
C ASP A 153 -5.36 7.30 -19.74
N LYS A 154 -4.86 7.75 -20.89
CA LYS A 154 -4.52 6.84 -22.01
C LYS A 154 -3.23 6.05 -21.80
N LEU A 155 -2.43 6.40 -20.79
CA LEU A 155 -1.13 5.79 -20.51
C LEU A 155 -1.23 4.53 -19.64
N VAL A 156 -2.35 4.34 -18.94
CA VAL A 156 -2.56 3.07 -18.20
C VAL A 156 -2.76 1.88 -19.15
N PRO A 157 -2.24 0.71 -18.78
CA PRO A 157 -2.38 -0.50 -19.58
C PRO A 157 -3.85 -0.95 -19.60
N GLU A 158 -4.29 -1.49 -20.73
CA GLU A 158 -5.66 -2.00 -20.91
C GLU A 158 -5.76 -3.44 -20.42
N VAL A 159 -5.89 -3.62 -19.11
CA VAL A 159 -5.92 -4.93 -18.44
C VAL A 159 -7.20 -5.03 -17.61
N PRO A 160 -8.33 -5.43 -18.23
CA PRO A 160 -9.58 -5.61 -17.51
C PRO A 160 -9.46 -6.70 -16.45
N PHE A 161 -10.32 -6.62 -15.44
CA PHE A 161 -10.50 -7.68 -14.46
C PHE A 161 -11.08 -8.92 -15.15
N ASP A 162 -10.35 -10.02 -15.09
CA ASP A 162 -10.74 -11.29 -15.69
C ASP A 162 -11.52 -12.14 -14.67
N GLN A 163 -12.84 -12.10 -14.77
CA GLN A 163 -13.73 -12.86 -13.88
C GLN A 163 -13.61 -14.38 -14.13
N GLU A 164 -13.42 -14.81 -15.37
CA GLU A 164 -13.30 -16.23 -15.70
C GLU A 164 -12.02 -16.82 -15.11
N LEU A 165 -10.89 -16.10 -15.25
CA LEU A 165 -9.62 -16.48 -14.65
C LEU A 165 -9.69 -16.50 -13.11
N TYR A 166 -10.37 -15.51 -12.51
CA TYR A 166 -10.57 -15.47 -11.07
C TYR A 166 -11.36 -16.71 -10.58
N ASP A 167 -12.51 -16.99 -11.20
CA ASP A 167 -13.37 -18.13 -10.85
C ASP A 167 -12.69 -19.48 -11.10
N TYR A 168 -11.89 -19.56 -12.17
CA TYR A 168 -11.05 -20.72 -12.46
C TYR A 168 -9.99 -20.93 -11.37
N THR A 169 -9.35 -19.85 -10.92
CA THR A 169 -8.29 -19.89 -9.90
C THR A 169 -8.83 -20.37 -8.55
N LEU A 170 -10.04 -19.93 -8.16
CA LEU A 170 -10.70 -20.38 -6.92
C LEU A 170 -10.93 -21.90 -6.87
N LYS A 171 -11.06 -22.57 -8.02
CA LYS A 171 -11.32 -24.01 -8.11
C LYS A 171 -10.03 -24.84 -8.17
N LYS A 172 -8.86 -24.19 -8.31
CA LYS A 172 -7.58 -24.88 -8.50
C LYS A 172 -6.86 -25.14 -7.19
N LYS A 173 -6.17 -26.28 -7.14
CA LYS A 173 -5.09 -26.49 -6.18
C LYS A 173 -3.86 -25.71 -6.65
N LEU A 174 -3.52 -24.70 -5.87
CA LEU A 174 -2.37 -23.83 -6.11
C LEU A 174 -1.05 -24.47 -5.66
N ARG A 175 0.03 -24.03 -6.27
CA ARG A 175 1.42 -24.26 -5.82
C ARG A 175 1.89 -22.98 -5.15
N ILE A 176 2.16 -23.03 -3.86
CA ILE A 176 2.41 -21.86 -3.01
C ILE A 176 3.87 -21.92 -2.58
N GLY A 177 4.64 -20.96 -3.08
CA GLY A 177 6.01 -20.77 -2.64
C GLY A 177 6.04 -20.23 -1.21
N VAL A 178 6.86 -20.82 -0.35
CA VAL A 178 7.16 -20.30 0.99
C VAL A 178 8.67 -20.12 1.14
N ILE A 179 9.07 -19.03 1.79
CA ILE A 179 10.48 -18.76 2.06
C ILE A 179 10.95 -19.75 3.14
N LYS A 180 11.97 -20.52 2.80
CA LYS A 180 12.64 -21.42 3.73
C LYS A 180 13.51 -20.60 4.69
N ASN A 181 13.50 -20.98 5.97
CA ASN A 181 14.26 -20.32 7.04
C ASN A 181 14.10 -18.79 7.04
N ILE A 182 12.84 -18.32 7.05
CA ILE A 182 12.55 -16.87 7.01
C ILE A 182 13.15 -16.11 8.22
N ASP A 183 13.37 -16.80 9.34
CA ASP A 183 14.02 -16.32 10.56
C ASP A 183 15.53 -16.09 10.41
N ASP A 184 16.20 -16.79 9.49
CA ASP A 184 17.58 -16.50 9.11
C ASP A 184 17.70 -15.19 8.29
N ILE A 185 16.58 -14.74 7.72
CA ILE A 185 16.51 -13.62 6.78
C ILE A 185 16.05 -12.33 7.48
N ILE A 186 15.05 -12.43 8.36
CA ILE A 186 14.55 -11.33 9.18
C ILE A 186 14.27 -11.81 10.60
N THR A 187 14.62 -10.98 11.58
CA THR A 187 14.25 -11.25 12.98
C THR A 187 12.74 -11.15 13.12
N LEU A 188 12.10 -12.27 13.43
CA LEU A 188 10.66 -12.36 13.67
C LEU A 188 10.36 -12.57 15.15
N GLU A 189 9.38 -11.83 15.64
CA GLU A 189 8.75 -12.15 16.92
C GLU A 189 8.03 -13.50 16.84
N LYS A 190 7.93 -14.19 17.97
CA LYS A 190 7.36 -15.53 18.05
C LYS A 190 5.94 -15.61 17.45
N ASP A 191 5.11 -14.61 17.72
CA ASP A 191 3.73 -14.58 17.23
C ASP A 191 3.65 -14.39 15.71
N SER A 192 4.58 -13.62 15.13
CA SER A 192 4.69 -13.47 13.67
C SER A 192 5.14 -14.77 13.00
N LEU A 193 6.09 -15.48 13.62
CA LEU A 193 6.52 -16.79 13.15
C LEU A 193 5.39 -17.82 13.23
N ASN A 194 4.64 -17.84 14.33
CA ASN A 194 3.47 -18.72 14.47
C ASN A 194 2.42 -18.41 13.38
N ALA A 195 2.10 -17.14 13.13
CA ALA A 195 1.15 -16.76 12.08
C ALA A 195 1.61 -17.18 10.66
N TYR A 196 2.91 -17.13 10.41
CA TYR A 196 3.50 -17.63 9.16
C TYR A 196 3.32 -19.14 9.01
N GLU A 197 3.64 -19.91 10.05
CA GLU A 197 3.48 -21.37 10.06
C GLU A 197 2.00 -21.80 10.00
N ASP A 198 1.12 -21.13 10.75
CA ASP A 198 -0.33 -21.35 10.71
C ASP A 198 -0.90 -21.13 9.30
N SER A 199 -0.40 -20.12 8.58
CA SER A 199 -0.78 -19.84 7.19
C SER A 199 -0.34 -20.97 6.26
N LYS A 200 0.88 -21.48 6.43
CA LYS A 200 1.39 -22.65 5.68
C LYS A 200 0.51 -23.87 5.92
N GLU A 201 0.19 -24.16 7.18
CA GLU A 201 -0.69 -25.27 7.53
C GLU A 201 -2.10 -25.13 6.95
N ALA A 202 -2.67 -23.92 6.96
CA ALA A 202 -3.99 -23.65 6.41
C ALA A 202 -4.04 -23.98 4.90
N PHE A 203 -2.99 -23.62 4.15
CA PHE A 203 -2.89 -23.99 2.74
C PHE A 203 -2.73 -25.50 2.53
N ILE A 204 -1.93 -26.19 3.35
CA ILE A 204 -1.81 -27.65 3.30
C ILE A 204 -3.16 -28.32 3.57
N LYS A 205 -3.89 -27.89 4.61
CA LYS A 205 -5.23 -28.38 4.96
C LYS A 205 -6.24 -28.11 3.82
N GLY A 206 -6.06 -27.01 3.10
CA GLY A 206 -6.80 -26.68 1.88
C GLY A 206 -6.45 -27.56 0.66
N GLY A 207 -5.46 -28.45 0.77
CA GLY A 207 -5.01 -29.34 -0.30
C GLY A 207 -4.13 -28.65 -1.36
N HIS A 208 -3.49 -27.53 -1.00
CA HIS A 208 -2.52 -26.84 -1.84
C HIS A 208 -1.13 -27.48 -1.72
N GLU A 209 -0.31 -27.34 -2.76
CA GLU A 209 1.10 -27.76 -2.74
C GLU A 209 1.94 -26.62 -2.14
N ILE A 210 2.70 -26.91 -1.08
CA ILE A 210 3.71 -25.99 -0.56
C ILE A 210 5.06 -26.30 -1.20
N VAL A 211 5.72 -25.27 -1.72
CA VAL A 211 7.06 -25.36 -2.30
C VAL A 211 7.98 -24.44 -1.52
N GLU A 212 8.89 -25.02 -0.74
CA GLU A 212 9.92 -24.22 -0.06
C GLU A 212 10.96 -23.74 -1.07
N PHE A 213 11.35 -22.48 -0.98
CA PHE A 213 12.43 -21.92 -1.79
C PHE A 213 13.36 -21.03 -0.96
N GLU A 214 14.61 -20.96 -1.39
CA GLU A 214 15.62 -20.07 -0.83
C GLU A 214 15.57 -18.73 -1.56
N PHE A 215 15.49 -17.65 -0.80
CA PHE A 215 15.33 -16.29 -1.34
C PHE A 215 16.52 -15.37 -1.02
N THR A 216 17.59 -15.95 -0.47
CA THR A 216 18.71 -15.25 0.18
C THR A 216 19.40 -14.24 -0.74
N GLU A 217 19.69 -14.58 -2.00
CA GLU A 217 20.42 -13.66 -2.90
C GLU A 217 19.59 -12.43 -3.30
N LEU A 218 18.32 -12.62 -3.65
CA LEU A 218 17.43 -11.51 -4.02
C LEU A 218 17.05 -10.66 -2.80
N PHE A 219 16.90 -11.28 -1.63
CA PHE A 219 16.63 -10.55 -0.40
C PHE A 219 17.83 -9.74 0.06
N GLN A 220 19.05 -10.30 -0.02
CA GLN A 220 20.27 -9.55 0.27
C GLN A 220 20.39 -8.34 -0.67
N PHE A 221 20.03 -8.49 -1.95
CA PHE A 221 19.97 -7.36 -2.88
C PHE A 221 18.95 -6.29 -2.44
N VAL A 222 17.74 -6.69 -2.04
CA VAL A 222 16.71 -5.76 -1.54
C VAL A 222 17.13 -5.07 -0.25
N ILE A 223 17.69 -5.81 0.73
CA ILE A 223 18.28 -5.23 1.95
C ILE A 223 19.35 -4.21 1.57
N ASN A 224 20.29 -4.57 0.70
CA ASN A 224 21.34 -3.66 0.28
C ASN A 224 20.76 -2.39 -0.36
N CYS A 225 19.71 -2.50 -1.18
CA CYS A 225 19.01 -1.33 -1.73
C CYS A 225 18.34 -0.47 -0.66
N LEU A 226 17.69 -1.09 0.34
CA LEU A 226 17.06 -0.38 1.45
C LEU A 226 18.10 0.28 2.37
N ASP A 227 19.23 -0.37 2.62
CA ASP A 227 20.35 0.17 3.38
C ASP A 227 21.01 1.35 2.66
N ILE A 228 21.14 1.29 1.33
CA ILE A 228 21.59 2.44 0.52
C ILE A 228 20.59 3.59 0.62
N LEU A 229 19.30 3.30 0.52
CA LEU A 229 18.24 4.30 0.66
C LEU A 229 18.21 4.89 2.07
N ASN A 230 18.43 4.11 3.12
CA ASN A 230 18.39 4.58 4.50
C ASN A 230 19.68 5.31 4.95
N ASN A 231 20.86 4.91 4.46
CA ASN A 231 22.13 5.47 4.91
C ASN A 231 22.59 6.69 4.09
N GLU A 232 22.26 6.75 2.79
CA GLU A 232 22.64 7.91 1.95
C GLU A 232 21.41 8.61 1.34
N GLY A 233 20.38 7.88 0.91
CA GLY A 233 19.26 8.45 0.15
C GLY A 233 18.26 9.29 0.96
N LEU A 234 17.76 8.78 2.08
CA LEU A 234 16.72 9.41 2.89
C LEU A 234 17.25 10.64 3.65
N PRO A 235 18.42 10.59 4.32
CA PRO A 235 19.02 11.78 4.91
C PRO A 235 19.29 12.88 3.88
N LEU A 236 19.84 12.57 2.70
CA LEU A 236 20.03 13.56 1.64
C LEU A 236 18.72 14.09 1.06
N VAL A 237 17.66 13.27 0.96
CA VAL A 237 16.33 13.72 0.55
C VAL A 237 15.72 14.64 1.61
N PHE A 238 15.85 14.31 2.89
CA PHE A 238 15.42 15.19 3.98
C PHE A 238 16.23 16.48 3.99
N ASP A 239 17.55 16.41 3.87
CA ASP A 239 18.44 17.56 3.81
C ASP A 239 18.12 18.42 2.58
N GLU A 240 17.90 17.87 1.39
CA GLU A 240 17.45 18.65 0.23
C GLU A 240 16.04 19.25 0.42
N MET A 241 15.12 18.52 1.05
CA MET A 241 13.77 19.01 1.35
C MET A 241 13.77 20.15 2.37
N PHE A 242 14.71 20.15 3.32
CA PHE A 242 14.80 21.14 4.39
C PHE A 242 15.81 22.28 4.11
N GLU A 243 16.89 22.04 3.36
CA GLU A 243 17.87 23.07 2.96
C GLU A 243 17.37 23.93 1.80
N LYS A 244 16.61 23.36 0.84
CA LYS A 244 16.20 24.13 -0.35
C LYS A 244 14.95 24.96 -0.18
N GLY A 245 14.23 24.93 0.95
CA GLY A 245 13.16 25.90 1.33
C GLY A 245 11.96 26.13 0.36
N ASP A 246 12.03 25.67 -0.88
CA ASP A 246 11.16 26.06 -1.99
C ASP A 246 10.15 24.95 -2.33
N ALA A 247 10.41 23.70 -1.93
CA ALA A 247 9.47 22.60 -2.12
C ALA A 247 8.21 22.71 -1.24
N LEU A 248 8.23 23.59 -0.22
CA LEU A 248 7.06 23.93 0.60
C LEU A 248 6.24 25.10 0.05
N ASN A 249 6.69 25.77 -1.02
CA ASN A 249 6.07 26.94 -1.63
C ASN A 249 5.48 26.73 -3.04
N ALA A 250 5.58 25.54 -3.64
CA ALA A 250 4.93 25.22 -4.93
C ALA A 250 3.58 24.51 -4.74
#